data_AF-A0A832UBN2-F1
#
_entry.id   AF-A0A832UBN2-F1
#
_cell.length_a   1.000
_cell.length_b   1.000
_cell.length_c   1.000
_cell.angle_alpha   90.00
_cell.angle_beta   90.00
_cell.angle_gamma   90.00
#
_symmetry.space_group_name_H-M   'P 1'
#
loop_
_entity.id
_entity.type
_entity.pdbx_description
1 polymer ?
#
loop_
_entity_poly.entity_id
_entity_poly.type
_entity_poly.pdbx_seq_one_letter_code
_entity_poly.pdbx_strand_id
1 'polypeptide(L)'
;MNGSVFHKTHRIGWHHSRHSYLVDIGHDIEIRQLEVSDLFEDRLLDPPNPSTRYFEIEIDEIRTGAGRIFVFRNIWPVRARRKPDWHILKFRIRRGSWTITERIRSESKTGETQWIYTDDFNMLFVSSGGRHDGAMLASLIGEKLHTIALSIRSGDPVPSEFENQRSCRNAIGEIFKQGVDGAFRDTRVYRQHASAIYGEPNAGNPRSSASATTGNHGRVVVSNQQAAELAVDIAEIEELRDLSWLND
;
A
#
# COMPACT_ATOMS: atom_id res chain seq x y z
N MET A 1 -8.95 -2.61 24.88
CA MET A 1 -8.72 -3.91 24.21
C MET A 1 -10.05 -4.66 24.02
N ASN A 2 -10.96 -4.11 23.20
CA ASN A 2 -12.26 -4.74 22.93
C ASN A 2 -12.17 -5.41 21.54
N GLY A 3 -11.64 -6.64 21.47
CA GLY A 3 -11.60 -7.39 20.20
C GLY A 3 -10.54 -8.48 20.09
N SER A 4 -9.45 -8.42 20.86
CA SER A 4 -8.44 -9.50 20.86
C SER A 4 -8.97 -10.73 21.60
N VAL A 5 -9.13 -11.86 20.91
CA VAL A 5 -9.63 -13.11 21.47
C VAL A 5 -8.53 -14.08 21.90
N PHE A 6 -7.31 -13.84 21.43
CA PHE A 6 -6.13 -14.64 21.77
C PHE A 6 -4.85 -13.83 21.61
N HIS A 7 -3.88 -14.08 22.47
CA HIS A 7 -2.54 -13.50 22.41
C HIS A 7 -1.52 -14.60 22.69
N LYS A 8 -0.49 -14.68 21.84
CA LYS A 8 0.65 -15.58 22.01
C LYS A 8 1.94 -14.78 21.85
N THR A 9 2.90 -15.06 22.74
CA THR A 9 4.26 -14.55 22.60
C THR A 9 5.20 -15.70 22.24
N HIS A 10 6.08 -15.46 21.27
CA HIS A 10 7.12 -16.39 20.87
C HIS A 10 8.48 -15.70 20.93
N ARG A 11 9.45 -16.28 21.65
CA ARG A 11 10.81 -15.75 21.70
C ARG A 11 11.55 -16.14 20.42
N ILE A 12 11.95 -15.15 19.62
CA ILE A 12 12.65 -15.36 18.35
C ILE A 12 14.17 -15.19 18.53
N GLY A 13 14.59 -14.41 19.52
CA GLY A 13 15.99 -14.20 19.83
C GLY A 13 16.22 -13.86 21.30
N TRP A 14 17.48 -13.65 21.65
CA TRP A 14 17.83 -13.34 23.04
C TRP A 14 17.14 -12.07 23.53
N HIS A 15 17.09 -11.06 22.67
CA HIS A 15 16.48 -9.74 22.90
C HIS A 15 15.22 -9.49 22.07
N HIS A 16 14.66 -10.52 21.41
CA HIS A 16 13.58 -10.35 20.45
C HIS A 16 12.45 -11.34 20.71
N SER A 17 11.24 -10.81 20.88
CA SER A 17 10.01 -11.61 21.01
C SER A 17 8.99 -11.15 19.98
N ARG A 18 8.18 -12.06 19.46
CA ARG A 18 7.04 -11.76 18.60
C ARG A 18 5.74 -12.00 19.33
N HIS A 19 4.87 -11.01 19.27
CA HIS A 19 3.52 -11.03 19.80
C HIS A 19 2.57 -11.24 18.62
N SER A 20 1.77 -12.31 18.68
CA SER A 20 0.70 -12.59 17.74
C SER A 20 -0.63 -12.41 18.48
N TYR A 21 -1.42 -11.44 18.03
CA TYR A 21 -2.77 -11.17 18.54
C TYR A 21 -3.79 -11.62 17.51
N LEU A 22 -4.75 -12.44 17.93
CA LEU A 22 -5.91 -12.77 17.11
C LEU A 22 -7.05 -11.81 17.49
N VAL A 23 -7.52 -11.05 16.51
CA VAL A 23 -8.63 -10.11 16.65
C VAL A 23 -9.86 -10.65 15.93
N ASP A 24 -10.99 -10.53 16.61
CA ASP A 24 -12.32 -10.87 16.11
C ASP A 24 -13.08 -9.58 15.79
N ILE A 25 -13.43 -9.36 14.51
CA ILE A 25 -14.18 -8.18 14.05
C ILE A 25 -15.71 -8.38 14.09
N GLY A 26 -16.19 -9.52 14.61
CA GLY A 26 -17.59 -9.84 14.86
C GLY A 26 -18.32 -10.51 13.70
N HIS A 27 -18.04 -10.11 12.47
CA HIS A 27 -18.72 -10.61 11.26
C HIS A 27 -17.70 -10.86 10.14
N ASP A 28 -18.03 -11.76 9.21
CA ASP A 28 -17.21 -11.96 8.02
C ASP A 28 -17.27 -10.73 7.12
N ILE A 29 -16.10 -10.27 6.67
CA ILE A 29 -15.96 -9.24 5.64
C ILE A 29 -15.21 -9.81 4.44
N GLU A 30 -15.47 -9.26 3.27
CA GLU A 30 -14.74 -9.57 2.05
C GLU A 30 -13.33 -8.99 2.10
N ILE A 31 -12.34 -9.81 1.71
CA ILE A 31 -10.92 -9.48 1.76
C ILE A 31 -10.43 -9.22 0.34
N ARG A 32 -10.50 -7.96 -0.09
CA ARG A 32 -9.91 -7.53 -1.36
C ARG A 32 -8.39 -7.68 -1.32
N GLN A 33 -7.85 -8.41 -2.29
CA GLN A 33 -6.44 -8.75 -2.32
C GLN A 33 -5.66 -7.90 -3.33
N LEU A 34 -4.44 -7.55 -2.95
CA LEU A 34 -3.44 -6.90 -3.78
C LEU A 34 -2.32 -7.92 -4.05
N GLU A 35 -1.99 -8.14 -5.31
CA GLU A 35 -0.77 -8.82 -5.73
C GLU A 35 0.36 -7.80 -5.77
N VAL A 36 1.32 -7.95 -4.86
CA VAL A 36 2.55 -7.17 -4.80
C VAL A 36 3.63 -7.97 -5.51
N SER A 37 4.25 -7.40 -6.54
CA SER A 37 5.26 -8.09 -7.35
C SER A 37 6.59 -7.34 -7.39
N ASP A 38 7.68 -8.10 -7.32
CA ASP A 38 9.03 -7.55 -7.49
C ASP A 38 9.33 -7.18 -8.96
N LEU A 39 8.55 -7.70 -9.91
CA LEU A 39 8.82 -7.59 -11.35
C LEU A 39 7.77 -6.79 -12.12
N PHE A 40 6.56 -6.66 -11.57
CA PHE A 40 5.41 -6.03 -12.22
C PHE A 40 4.78 -4.99 -11.30
N GLU A 41 3.94 -4.11 -11.87
CA GLU A 41 3.16 -3.17 -11.05
C GLU A 41 2.16 -3.92 -10.17
N ASP A 42 1.99 -3.41 -8.95
CA ASP A 42 1.03 -3.95 -7.99
C ASP A 42 -0.39 -3.94 -8.57
N ARG A 43 -1.06 -5.09 -8.47
CA ARG A 43 -2.34 -5.32 -9.12
C ARG A 43 -3.39 -5.74 -8.10
N LEU A 44 -4.55 -5.08 -8.16
CA LEU A 44 -5.73 -5.57 -7.45
C LEU A 44 -6.24 -6.86 -8.10
N LEU A 45 -6.47 -7.90 -7.30
CA LEU A 45 -7.06 -9.13 -7.78
C LEU A 45 -8.56 -8.97 -8.03
N ASP A 46 -9.01 -9.56 -9.14
CA ASP A 46 -10.42 -9.59 -9.50
C ASP A 46 -11.19 -10.58 -8.60
N PRO A 47 -12.50 -10.35 -8.36
CA PRO A 47 -13.33 -11.30 -7.63
C PRO A 47 -13.32 -12.72 -8.23
N PRO A 48 -13.61 -13.78 -7.44
CA PRO A 48 -14.16 -13.74 -6.08
C PRO A 48 -13.09 -13.55 -5.00
N ASN A 49 -13.35 -12.64 -4.06
CA ASN A 49 -12.47 -12.45 -2.91
C ASN A 49 -12.83 -13.41 -1.76
N PRO A 50 -11.85 -13.89 -1.00
CA PRO A 50 -12.10 -14.65 0.21
C PRO A 50 -12.75 -13.77 1.30
N SER A 51 -13.43 -14.38 2.26
CA SER A 51 -13.99 -13.68 3.42
C SER A 51 -13.42 -14.20 4.74
N THR A 52 -13.34 -13.32 5.74
CA THR A 52 -13.03 -13.71 7.12
C THR A 52 -13.54 -12.72 8.16
N ARG A 53 -13.73 -13.23 9.38
CA ARG A 53 -14.00 -12.51 10.62
C ARG A 53 -12.76 -12.32 11.51
N TYR A 54 -11.66 -13.00 11.20
CA TYR A 54 -10.48 -13.04 12.08
C TYR A 54 -9.23 -12.45 11.42
N PHE A 55 -8.47 -11.71 12.22
CA PHE A 55 -7.22 -11.10 11.81
C PHE A 55 -6.11 -11.43 12.80
N GLU A 56 -4.95 -11.83 12.30
CA GLU A 56 -3.74 -11.99 13.10
C GLU A 56 -2.86 -10.75 12.97
N ILE A 57 -2.55 -10.12 14.08
CA ILE A 57 -1.63 -8.97 14.17
C ILE A 57 -0.30 -9.47 14.72
N GLU A 58 0.78 -9.25 13.98
CA GLU A 58 2.14 -9.53 14.41
C GLU A 58 2.86 -8.24 14.83
N ILE A 59 3.36 -8.22 16.06
CA ILE A 59 4.15 -7.11 16.63
C ILE A 59 5.44 -7.70 17.21
N ASP A 60 6.57 -7.11 16.86
CA ASP A 60 7.88 -7.50 17.37
C ASP A 60 8.28 -6.62 18.56
N GLU A 61 8.62 -7.24 19.70
CA GLU A 61 9.25 -6.62 20.87
C GLU A 61 10.77 -6.80 20.78
N ILE A 62 11.49 -5.68 20.67
CA ILE A 62 12.95 -5.62 20.69
C ILE A 62 13.40 -5.01 22.01
N ARG A 63 14.18 -5.76 22.78
CA ARG A 63 14.78 -5.30 24.04
C ARG A 63 16.12 -4.63 23.75
N THR A 64 16.24 -3.38 24.13
CA THR A 64 17.47 -2.59 24.04
C THR A 64 17.97 -2.27 25.44
N GLY A 65 19.23 -1.82 25.56
CA GLY A 65 19.78 -1.38 26.85
C GLY A 65 19.00 -0.21 27.49
N ALA A 66 18.24 0.53 26.68
CA ALA A 66 17.42 1.68 27.10
C ALA A 66 15.92 1.35 27.30
N GLY A 67 15.47 0.12 27.01
CA GLY A 67 14.06 -0.24 27.19
C GLY A 67 13.56 -1.32 26.23
N ARG A 68 12.27 -1.21 25.86
CA ARG A 68 11.61 -2.10 24.90
C ARG A 68 11.02 -1.26 23.78
N ILE A 69 11.20 -1.73 22.56
CA ILE A 69 10.64 -1.13 21.35
C ILE A 69 9.66 -2.12 20.76
N PHE A 70 8.46 -1.67 20.44
CA PHE A 70 7.45 -2.47 19.75
C PHE A 70 7.32 -2.00 18.32
N VAL A 71 7.39 -2.94 17.38
CA VAL A 71 7.36 -2.65 15.94
C VAL A 71 6.24 -3.45 15.30
N PHE A 72 5.33 -2.76 14.60
CA PHE A 72 4.33 -3.45 13.79
C PHE A 72 5.03 -4.25 12.71
N ARG A 73 4.67 -5.52 12.55
CA ARG A 73 5.28 -6.41 11.56
C ARG A 73 4.34 -6.67 10.40
N ASN A 74 3.12 -7.12 10.68
CA ASN A 74 2.13 -7.41 9.67
C ASN A 74 0.73 -7.61 10.29
N ILE A 75 -0.28 -7.56 9.43
CA ILE A 75 -1.64 -7.99 9.72
C ILE A 75 -2.12 -8.96 8.64
N TRP A 76 -2.61 -10.12 9.06
CA TRP A 76 -3.07 -11.17 8.17
C TRP A 76 -4.56 -11.42 8.36
N PRO A 77 -5.39 -11.39 7.29
CA PRO A 77 -6.68 -12.04 7.33
C PRO A 77 -6.47 -13.55 7.51
N VAL A 78 -7.14 -14.17 8.48
CA VAL A 78 -6.90 -15.57 8.84
C VAL A 78 -8.19 -16.34 9.03
N ARG A 79 -8.12 -17.66 8.85
CA ARG A 79 -9.12 -18.58 9.40
C ARG A 79 -8.66 -19.05 10.76
N ALA A 80 -9.53 -18.95 11.76
CA ALA A 80 -9.25 -19.38 13.11
C ALA A 80 -10.37 -20.25 13.67
N ARG A 81 -10.01 -21.19 14.55
CA ARG A 81 -10.95 -22.05 15.26
C ARG A 81 -10.64 -22.04 16.74
N ARG A 82 -11.70 -22.07 17.56
CA ARG A 82 -11.58 -22.28 19.00
C ARG A 82 -11.71 -23.77 19.31
N LYS A 83 -10.68 -24.36 19.92
CA LYS A 83 -10.81 -25.71 20.49
C LYS A 83 -11.84 -25.67 21.62
N PRO A 84 -12.67 -26.70 21.80
CA PRO A 84 -13.64 -26.72 22.88
C PRO A 84 -12.96 -26.70 24.25
N ASP A 85 -13.69 -26.18 25.24
CA ASP A 85 -13.30 -26.26 26.64
C ASP A 85 -13.33 -27.74 27.08
N TRP A 86 -12.31 -28.18 27.83
CA TRP A 86 -12.20 -29.55 28.32
C TRP A 86 -12.95 -29.67 29.66
N HIS A 87 -13.88 -30.61 29.73
CA HIS A 87 -14.75 -30.82 30.88
C HIS A 87 -14.66 -32.25 31.40
N ILE A 88 -14.73 -32.43 32.73
CA ILE A 88 -14.98 -33.73 33.38
C ILE A 88 -16.13 -33.52 34.37
N LEU A 89 -17.14 -34.40 34.33
CA LEU A 89 -18.32 -34.32 35.20
C LEU A 89 -18.97 -32.92 35.25
N LYS A 90 -19.07 -32.25 34.08
CA LYS A 90 -19.57 -30.87 33.91
C LYS A 90 -18.68 -29.76 34.50
N PHE A 91 -17.57 -30.08 35.16
CA PHE A 91 -16.59 -29.10 35.59
C PHE A 91 -15.62 -28.79 34.46
N ARG A 92 -15.44 -27.50 34.14
CA ARG A 92 -14.44 -27.05 33.17
C ARG A 92 -13.05 -27.14 33.79
N ILE A 93 -12.22 -28.05 33.29
CA ILE A 93 -10.85 -28.27 33.77
C ILE A 93 -9.85 -27.43 32.97
N ARG A 94 -10.07 -27.26 31.68
CA ARG A 94 -9.19 -26.46 30.82
C ARG A 94 -10.00 -25.65 29.83
N ARG A 95 -9.76 -24.35 29.77
CA ARG A 95 -10.33 -23.50 28.72
C ARG A 95 -9.71 -23.88 27.38
N GLY A 96 -10.56 -24.02 26.37
CA GLY A 96 -10.13 -24.27 25.02
C GLY A 96 -9.33 -23.10 24.45
N SER A 97 -8.35 -23.40 23.62
CA SER A 97 -7.46 -22.40 23.02
C SER A 97 -7.90 -22.06 21.60
N TRP A 98 -7.63 -20.83 21.18
CA TRP A 98 -7.70 -20.48 19.76
C TRP A 98 -6.52 -21.08 18.99
N THR A 99 -6.76 -21.40 17.73
CA THR A 99 -5.72 -21.85 16.80
C THR A 99 -6.03 -21.24 15.44
N ILE A 100 -5.03 -20.57 14.87
CA ILE A 100 -5.06 -20.09 13.50
C ILE A 100 -4.84 -21.31 12.60
N THR A 101 -5.80 -21.59 11.72
CA THR A 101 -5.74 -22.75 10.82
C THR A 101 -5.10 -22.40 9.49
N GLU A 102 -5.29 -21.17 9.02
CA GLU A 102 -4.83 -20.73 7.70
C GLU A 102 -4.66 -19.20 7.69
N ARG A 103 -3.61 -18.69 7.05
CA ARG A 103 -3.50 -17.27 6.67
C ARG A 103 -3.98 -17.13 5.24
N ILE A 104 -4.88 -16.19 4.97
CA ILE A 104 -5.45 -15.96 3.63
C ILE A 104 -4.41 -15.16 2.83
N ARG A 105 -3.45 -15.88 2.25
CA ARG A 105 -2.37 -15.34 1.43
C ARG A 105 -1.89 -16.42 0.45
N SER A 106 -1.27 -15.96 -0.62
CA SER A 106 -0.56 -16.76 -1.62
C SER A 106 0.80 -16.11 -1.83
N GLU A 107 1.87 -16.90 -1.73
CA GLU A 107 3.24 -16.49 -2.03
C GLU A 107 3.70 -17.22 -3.30
N SER A 108 4.32 -16.48 -4.21
CA SER A 108 4.97 -17.01 -5.41
C SER A 108 6.46 -16.66 -5.39
N LYS A 109 7.21 -17.10 -6.41
CA LYS A 109 8.64 -16.75 -6.51
C LYS A 109 8.87 -15.26 -6.82
N THR A 110 7.86 -14.55 -7.30
CA THR A 110 7.99 -13.20 -7.90
C THR A 110 7.03 -12.19 -7.30
N GLY A 111 6.35 -12.55 -6.21
CA GLY A 111 5.36 -11.71 -5.58
C GLY A 111 4.52 -12.44 -4.54
N GLU A 112 3.75 -11.67 -3.79
CA GLU A 112 2.85 -12.16 -2.77
C GLU A 112 1.49 -11.45 -2.84
N THR A 113 0.46 -12.14 -2.39
CA THR A 113 -0.87 -11.56 -2.26
C THR A 113 -1.09 -11.12 -0.82
N GLN A 114 -1.43 -9.86 -0.67
CA GLN A 114 -1.70 -9.23 0.61
C GLN A 114 -3.12 -8.67 0.62
N TRP A 115 -3.60 -8.31 1.81
CA TRP A 115 -4.84 -7.54 1.93
C TRP A 115 -4.60 -6.09 1.48
N ILE A 116 -5.56 -5.48 0.78
CA ILE A 116 -5.39 -4.13 0.22
C ILE A 116 -5.14 -3.03 1.27
N TYR A 117 -5.49 -3.28 2.54
CA TYR A 117 -5.29 -2.35 3.66
C TYR A 117 -4.03 -2.65 4.49
N THR A 118 -3.18 -3.60 4.11
CA THR A 118 -1.98 -3.94 4.90
C THR A 118 -1.11 -2.70 5.16
N ASP A 119 -0.94 -1.84 4.14
CA ASP A 119 -0.13 -0.63 4.25
C ASP A 119 -0.75 0.49 5.09
N ASP A 120 -2.07 0.52 5.24
CA ASP A 120 -2.73 1.45 6.16
C ASP A 120 -2.20 1.29 7.60
N PHE A 121 -1.87 0.06 8.00
CA PHE A 121 -1.35 -0.23 9.34
C PHE A 121 0.14 0.07 9.47
N ASN A 122 0.91 -0.09 8.39
CA ASN A 122 2.30 0.38 8.33
C ASN A 122 2.35 1.90 8.51
N MET A 123 1.48 2.65 7.81
CA MET A 123 1.37 4.10 7.94
C MET A 123 0.90 4.54 9.32
N LEU A 124 -0.05 3.81 9.92
CA LEU A 124 -0.49 4.04 11.30
C LEU A 124 0.68 3.91 12.28
N PHE A 125 1.56 2.93 12.09
CA PHE A 125 2.73 2.74 12.95
C PHE A 125 3.77 3.86 12.79
N VAL A 126 4.05 4.28 11.55
CA VAL A 126 5.04 5.36 11.29
C VAL A 126 4.54 6.71 11.80
N SER A 127 3.30 7.08 11.50
CA SER A 127 2.70 8.37 11.88
C SER A 127 2.61 8.59 13.38
N SER A 128 2.59 7.51 14.16
CA SER A 128 2.41 7.55 15.60
C SER A 128 3.75 7.61 16.37
N GLY A 129 4.87 7.80 15.67
CA GLY A 129 6.14 8.25 16.26
C GLY A 129 6.95 7.19 17.02
N GLY A 130 6.64 5.90 16.86
CA GLY A 130 7.47 4.78 17.34
C GLY A 130 7.60 4.62 18.87
N ARG A 131 6.85 5.37 19.67
CA ARG A 131 6.87 5.30 21.15
C ARG A 131 5.72 4.48 21.74
N HIS A 132 5.31 3.42 21.06
CA HIS A 132 4.20 2.58 21.50
C HIS A 132 4.68 1.48 22.43
N ASP A 133 3.95 1.27 23.52
CA ASP A 133 3.92 -0.06 24.10
C ASP A 133 3.09 -1.01 23.21
N GLY A 134 3.33 -2.31 23.34
CA GLY A 134 2.68 -3.30 22.47
C GLY A 134 1.16 -3.36 22.63
N ALA A 135 0.60 -2.95 23.78
CA ALA A 135 -0.84 -2.98 24.02
C ALA A 135 -1.53 -1.77 23.38
N MET A 136 -0.92 -0.59 23.46
CA MET A 136 -1.35 0.62 22.76
C MET A 136 -1.35 0.38 21.24
N LEU A 137 -0.25 -0.17 20.70
CA LEU A 137 -0.17 -0.48 19.27
C LEU A 137 -1.25 -1.47 18.83
N ALA A 138 -1.47 -2.55 19.61
CA ALA A 138 -2.55 -3.49 19.34
C ALA A 138 -3.95 -2.85 19.41
N SER A 139 -4.15 -1.87 20.30
CA SER A 139 -5.42 -1.13 20.39
C SER A 139 -5.66 -0.25 19.18
N LEU A 140 -4.66 0.53 18.75
CA LEU A 140 -4.74 1.38 17.56
C LEU A 140 -5.03 0.57 16.29
N ILE A 141 -4.33 -0.56 16.12
CA ILE A 141 -4.58 -1.49 15.01
C ILE A 141 -6.00 -2.06 15.11
N GLY A 142 -6.44 -2.46 16.31
CA GLY A 142 -7.80 -2.97 16.52
C GLY A 142 -8.89 -1.95 16.19
N GLU A 143 -8.70 -0.67 16.53
CA GLU A 143 -9.64 0.41 16.22
C GLU A 143 -9.71 0.68 14.71
N LYS A 144 -8.55 0.83 14.03
CA LYS A 144 -8.50 1.01 12.57
C LYS A 144 -9.14 -0.19 11.85
N LEU A 145 -8.87 -1.41 12.31
CA LEU A 145 -9.48 -2.63 11.78
C LEU A 145 -11.00 -2.62 11.95
N HIS A 146 -11.51 -2.18 13.10
CA HIS A 146 -12.95 -2.07 13.33
C HIS A 146 -13.60 -1.05 12.39
N THR A 147 -12.96 0.10 12.16
CA THR A 147 -13.42 1.13 11.22
C THR A 147 -13.48 0.60 9.79
N ILE A 148 -12.44 -0.12 9.32
CA ILE A 148 -12.45 -0.76 8.00
C ILE A 148 -13.55 -1.80 7.91
N ALA A 149 -13.70 -2.65 8.93
CA ALA A 149 -14.73 -3.67 8.93
C ALA A 149 -16.15 -3.08 8.94
N LEU A 150 -16.37 -1.97 9.63
CA LEU A 150 -17.65 -1.23 9.62
C LEU A 150 -17.96 -0.67 8.24
N SER A 151 -16.99 -0.02 7.59
CA SER A 151 -17.19 0.62 6.28
C SER A 151 -17.50 -0.40 5.17
N ILE A 152 -16.80 -1.54 5.18
CA ILE A 152 -17.11 -2.65 4.26
C ILE A 152 -18.54 -3.16 4.49
N ARG A 153 -18.96 -3.31 5.75
CA ARG A 153 -20.32 -3.77 6.06
C ARG A 153 -21.42 -2.78 5.72
N SER A 154 -21.14 -1.47 5.78
CA SER A 154 -22.11 -0.46 5.36
C SER A 154 -22.25 -0.37 3.83
N GLY A 155 -21.42 -1.10 3.07
CA GLY A 155 -21.40 -1.05 1.61
C GLY A 155 -20.65 0.16 1.04
N ASP A 156 -19.91 0.89 1.88
CA ASP A 156 -19.10 2.04 1.49
C ASP A 156 -17.69 1.90 2.08
N PRO A 157 -16.84 1.02 1.51
CA PRO A 157 -15.50 0.76 2.04
C PRO A 157 -14.65 2.03 2.00
N VAL A 158 -14.00 2.35 3.12
CA VAL A 158 -12.99 3.42 3.12
C VAL A 158 -11.89 3.10 2.11
N PRO A 159 -11.39 4.06 1.32
CA PRO A 159 -10.32 3.79 0.37
C PRO A 159 -9.04 3.39 1.12
N SER A 160 -8.33 2.38 0.61
CA SER A 160 -7.03 2.00 1.17
C SER A 160 -5.92 2.96 0.75
N GLU A 161 -4.77 2.90 1.42
CA GLU A 161 -3.62 3.71 1.00
C GLU A 161 -3.17 3.41 -0.44
N PHE A 162 -3.23 2.14 -0.86
CA PHE A 162 -2.97 1.77 -2.25
C PHE A 162 -3.90 2.50 -3.23
N GLU A 163 -5.20 2.55 -2.92
CA GLU A 163 -6.19 3.23 -3.75
C GLU A 163 -5.99 4.75 -3.76
N ASN A 164 -5.66 5.34 -2.61
CA ASN A 164 -5.33 6.77 -2.49
C ASN A 164 -4.11 7.14 -3.31
N GLN A 165 -3.03 6.36 -3.21
CA GLN A 165 -1.81 6.59 -3.99
C GLN A 165 -2.05 6.41 -5.49
N ARG A 166 -2.82 5.40 -5.88
CA ARG A 166 -3.18 5.19 -7.29
C ARG A 166 -4.01 6.35 -7.83
N SER A 167 -4.98 6.83 -7.07
CA SER A 167 -5.80 8.00 -7.42
C SER A 167 -4.94 9.26 -7.59
N CYS A 168 -4.02 9.50 -6.64
CA CYS A 168 -3.07 10.61 -6.70
C CYS A 168 -2.15 10.53 -7.94
N ARG A 169 -1.56 9.35 -8.22
CA ARG A 169 -0.74 9.13 -9.42
C ARG A 169 -1.52 9.38 -10.71
N ASN A 170 -2.77 8.93 -10.78
CA ASN A 170 -3.62 9.17 -11.95
C ASN A 170 -3.93 10.66 -12.13
N ALA A 171 -4.25 11.38 -11.05
CA ALA A 171 -4.52 12.81 -11.09
C ALA A 171 -3.27 13.60 -11.55
N ILE A 172 -2.10 13.26 -11.02
CA ILE A 172 -0.83 13.83 -11.47
C ILE A 172 -0.59 13.52 -12.96
N GLY A 173 -0.79 12.28 -13.38
CA GLY A 173 -0.66 11.87 -14.79
C GLY A 173 -1.55 12.68 -15.73
N GLU A 174 -2.80 12.94 -15.35
CA GLU A 174 -3.70 13.80 -16.13
C GLU A 174 -3.26 15.26 -16.14
N ILE A 175 -2.79 15.81 -15.02
CA ILE A 175 -2.22 17.18 -14.98
C ILE A 175 -1.01 17.27 -15.92
N PHE A 176 -0.10 16.29 -15.92
CA PHE A 176 1.03 16.27 -16.83
C PHE A 176 0.61 16.15 -18.29
N LYS A 177 -0.37 15.31 -18.60
CA LYS A 177 -0.91 15.15 -19.96
C LYS A 177 -1.65 16.40 -20.45
N GLN A 178 -2.30 17.15 -19.56
CA GLN A 178 -3.02 18.37 -19.91
C GLN A 178 -2.07 19.59 -19.98
N GLY A 179 -1.14 19.71 -19.03
CA GLY A 179 -0.22 20.84 -18.91
C GLY A 179 1.04 20.71 -19.76
N VAL A 180 1.76 19.57 -19.69
CA VAL A 180 3.03 19.38 -20.40
C VAL A 180 2.76 18.99 -21.86
N ASP A 181 1.97 17.94 -22.13
CA ASP A 181 1.65 17.60 -23.53
C ASP A 181 0.82 18.69 -24.23
N GLY A 182 0.05 19.49 -23.48
CA GLY A 182 -0.67 20.66 -23.99
C GLY A 182 0.27 21.82 -24.33
N ALA A 183 1.15 22.24 -23.41
CA ALA A 183 2.06 23.37 -23.61
C ALA A 183 3.19 23.06 -24.62
N PHE A 184 3.68 21.82 -24.68
CA PHE A 184 4.79 21.45 -25.57
C PHE A 184 4.35 21.03 -26.98
N ARG A 185 3.09 20.62 -27.21
CA ARG A 185 2.58 20.31 -28.57
C ARG A 185 2.65 21.50 -29.53
N ASP A 186 2.45 22.71 -29.02
CA ASP A 186 2.47 23.91 -29.85
C ASP A 186 3.89 24.42 -30.12
N THR A 187 4.89 23.94 -29.38
CA THR A 187 6.29 24.28 -29.66
C THR A 187 6.81 23.53 -30.89
N ARG A 188 7.48 24.27 -31.78
CA ARG A 188 7.99 23.76 -33.08
C ARG A 188 8.95 22.57 -32.93
N VAL A 189 9.68 22.50 -31.81
CA VAL A 189 10.65 21.46 -31.48
C VAL A 189 9.98 20.09 -31.30
N TYR A 190 8.84 20.04 -30.60
CA TYR A 190 8.13 18.79 -30.34
C TYR A 190 7.41 18.24 -31.59
N ARG A 191 6.88 19.13 -32.45
CA ARG A 191 6.30 18.75 -33.76
C ARG A 191 7.31 18.10 -34.71
N GLN A 192 8.55 18.59 -34.73
CA GLN A 192 9.62 17.98 -35.52
C GLN A 192 10.06 16.63 -34.95
N HIS A 193 10.11 16.49 -33.62
CA HIS A 193 10.47 15.24 -32.97
C HIS A 193 9.40 14.15 -33.11
N ALA A 194 8.11 14.50 -32.99
CA ALA A 194 7.01 13.55 -33.19
C ALA A 194 7.03 12.95 -34.60
N SER A 195 7.29 13.77 -35.62
CA SER A 195 7.43 13.33 -37.01
C SER A 195 8.57 12.32 -37.23
N ALA A 196 9.65 12.39 -36.42
CA ALA A 196 10.79 11.48 -36.51
C ALA A 196 10.57 10.14 -35.81
N ILE A 197 9.61 10.05 -34.88
CA ILE A 197 9.30 8.84 -34.09
C ILE A 197 8.30 7.92 -34.83
N TYR A 198 7.47 8.46 -35.74
CA TYR A 198 6.51 7.68 -36.54
C TYR A 198 7.10 7.04 -37.82
N GLY A 199 8.41 6.79 -37.88
CA GLY A 199 9.00 5.93 -38.91
C GLY A 199 8.56 4.47 -38.71
N GLU A 200 8.22 3.78 -39.80
CA GLU A 200 7.54 2.48 -39.84
C GLU A 200 8.04 1.44 -38.80
N PRO A 201 7.12 0.67 -38.17
CA PRO A 201 7.48 -0.34 -37.19
C PRO A 201 8.13 -1.54 -37.89
N ASN A 202 9.44 -1.72 -37.69
CA ASN A 202 10.12 -2.97 -38.06
C ASN A 202 9.52 -4.13 -37.26
N ALA A 203 8.87 -5.05 -37.97
CA ALA A 203 8.32 -6.29 -37.44
C ALA A 203 9.42 -7.13 -36.78
N GLY A 204 9.34 -7.32 -35.46
CA GLY A 204 10.22 -8.27 -34.77
C GLY A 204 10.45 -8.10 -33.27
N ASN A 205 9.96 -7.05 -32.61
CA ASN A 205 10.27 -6.81 -31.20
C ASN A 205 9.01 -6.87 -30.30
N PRO A 206 8.86 -7.86 -29.39
CA PRO A 206 7.64 -8.03 -28.59
C PRO A 206 7.51 -7.06 -27.40
N ARG A 207 8.13 -5.88 -27.48
CA ARG A 207 7.93 -4.77 -26.54
C ARG A 207 7.42 -3.53 -27.27
N SER A 208 6.18 -3.60 -27.72
CA SER A 208 5.42 -2.42 -28.11
C SER A 208 3.98 -2.57 -27.64
N SER A 209 3.76 -2.48 -26.33
CA SER A 209 2.51 -1.94 -25.83
C SER A 209 2.80 -1.18 -24.54
N ALA A 210 2.32 0.06 -24.49
CA ALA A 210 2.27 0.98 -23.36
C ALA A 210 3.57 1.63 -22.79
N SER A 211 4.79 1.18 -23.10
CA SER A 211 6.01 1.85 -22.55
C SER A 211 6.61 2.98 -23.40
N ALA A 212 6.00 3.31 -24.55
CA ALA A 212 6.63 4.22 -25.52
C ALA A 212 6.49 5.71 -25.16
N THR A 213 5.57 6.09 -24.26
CA THR A 213 5.34 7.50 -23.91
C THR A 213 6.17 7.97 -22.72
N THR A 214 6.70 7.06 -21.89
CA THR A 214 7.43 7.41 -20.65
C THR A 214 8.92 7.04 -20.68
N GLY A 215 9.39 6.35 -21.73
CA GLY A 215 10.77 5.82 -21.79
C GLY A 215 11.86 6.75 -22.31
N ASN A 216 11.54 7.92 -22.85
CA ASN A 216 12.50 8.79 -23.52
C ASN A 216 12.75 10.10 -22.75
N HIS A 217 13.18 10.03 -21.49
CA HIS A 217 13.97 11.11 -20.90
C HIS A 217 15.42 11.05 -21.41
N GLY A 218 15.59 11.04 -22.74
CA GLY A 218 16.89 11.27 -23.35
C GLY A 218 17.23 12.74 -23.20
N ARG A 219 18.34 13.08 -22.53
CA ARG A 219 18.91 14.44 -22.60
C ARG A 219 19.14 14.78 -24.07
N VAL A 220 18.36 15.73 -24.59
CA VAL A 220 18.60 16.30 -25.91
C VAL A 220 19.89 17.09 -25.84
N VAL A 221 20.90 16.70 -26.63
CA VAL A 221 22.06 17.55 -26.90
C VAL A 221 21.66 18.47 -28.06
N VAL A 222 21.17 19.66 -27.72
CA VAL A 222 20.82 20.69 -28.69
C VAL A 222 22.05 21.53 -29.05
N SER A 223 22.12 21.98 -30.30
CA SER A 223 23.17 22.94 -30.70
C SER A 223 22.97 24.27 -29.98
N ASN A 224 24.05 25.01 -29.71
CA ASN A 224 23.97 26.32 -29.04
C ASN A 224 23.03 27.31 -29.75
N GLN A 225 22.87 27.17 -31.06
CA GLN A 225 21.97 28.00 -31.87
C GLN A 225 20.50 27.66 -31.62
N GLN A 226 20.15 26.37 -31.45
CA GLN A 226 18.80 25.94 -31.08
C GLN A 226 18.48 26.23 -29.61
N ALA A 227 19.48 26.18 -28.72
CA ALA A 227 19.32 26.57 -27.32
C ALA A 227 19.06 28.08 -27.17
N ALA A 228 19.64 28.92 -28.04
CA ALA A 228 19.39 30.36 -28.06
C ALA A 228 17.96 30.72 -28.51
N GLU A 229 17.34 29.93 -29.39
CA GLU A 229 15.92 30.07 -29.78
C GLU A 229 14.95 29.57 -28.70
N LEU A 230 15.45 28.85 -27.69
CA LEU A 230 14.72 28.32 -26.53
C LEU A 230 14.75 29.27 -25.32
N ALA A 231 15.30 30.48 -25.46
CA ALA A 231 15.26 31.51 -24.44
C ALA A 231 13.80 31.99 -24.24
N VAL A 232 13.06 31.22 -23.46
CA VAL A 232 11.76 31.64 -22.93
C VAL A 232 12.05 32.63 -21.82
N ASP A 233 11.70 33.90 -22.03
CA ASP A 233 11.70 34.88 -20.96
C ASP A 233 10.59 34.51 -19.97
N ILE A 234 10.99 33.97 -18.82
CA ILE A 234 10.08 33.52 -17.77
C ILE A 234 9.17 34.67 -17.30
N ALA A 235 9.59 35.94 -17.46
CA ALA A 235 8.79 37.12 -17.12
C ALA A 235 7.64 37.41 -18.11
N GLU A 236 7.64 36.79 -19.29
CA GLU A 236 6.60 36.90 -20.31
C GLU A 236 5.51 35.81 -20.21
N ILE A 237 5.69 34.81 -19.33
CA ILE A 237 4.67 33.79 -19.08
C ILE A 237 3.60 34.39 -18.14
N GLU A 238 2.50 34.89 -18.70
CA GLU A 238 1.39 35.51 -17.96
C GLU A 238 0.86 34.63 -16.81
N GLU A 239 0.83 33.31 -17.00
CA GLU A 239 0.34 32.32 -16.02
C GLU A 239 1.22 32.21 -14.76
N LEU A 240 2.50 32.63 -14.83
CA LEU A 240 3.40 32.66 -13.67
C LEU A 240 3.30 33.96 -12.85
N ARG A 241 2.63 35.00 -13.37
CA ARG A 241 2.40 36.26 -12.63
C ARG A 241 1.38 36.11 -11.51
N ASP A 242 0.52 35.08 -11.58
CA ASP A 242 -0.54 34.81 -10.60
C ASP A 242 -0.05 33.98 -9.40
N LEU A 243 1.25 33.67 -9.34
CA LEU A 243 1.91 32.93 -8.25
C LEU A 243 2.38 33.83 -7.11
N SER A 244 1.80 35.03 -6.96
CA SER A 244 2.17 35.97 -5.88
C SER A 244 1.95 35.40 -4.46
N TRP A 245 1.11 34.37 -4.33
CA TRP A 245 0.84 33.64 -3.08
C TRP A 245 1.96 32.67 -2.65
N LEU A 246 2.98 32.41 -3.48
CA LEU A 246 4.14 31.58 -3.13
C LEU A 246 5.21 32.34 -2.33
N ASN A 247 5.06 33.66 -2.16
CA ASN A 247 6.01 34.52 -1.47
C ASN A 247 5.54 35.02 -0.09
N ASP A 248 4.47 34.44 0.47
CA ASP A 248 4.01 34.69 1.85
C ASP A 248 4.29 33.51 2.78
#